data_AF-A0A0A8US66-F1
#
_entry.id   AF-A0A0A8US66-F1
#
_cell.length_a   1.000
_cell.length_b   1.000
_cell.length_c   1.000
_cell.angle_alpha   90.00
_cell.angle_beta   90.00
_cell.angle_gamma   90.00
#
_symmetry.space_group_name_H-M   'P 1'
#
loop_
_entity.id
_entity.type
_entity.pdbx_description
1 polymer ?
#
loop_
_entity_poly.entity_id
_entity_poly.type
_entity_poly.pdbx_seq_one_letter_code
_entity_poly.pdbx_strand_id
1 'polypeptide(L)'
;MPIKIVFFGPEASGKSELTKKLQKPESRFESEYQETIGVDFVPIDEIQSEKIQIWDIAGAERFQLLRPVYFRGANIVCYCVDLSKGINQKQIENDIKQGLAHAPEAKLIIIGTKADLCMRSGENPEDKLNSLQLNDVPHERIVTSAFDKTGLVKNTESKGKTSLYGLIHKAVKNILEESNRRLTQPRPHGIVQPSSQDFPSSYTRMWSQGSSNTLDAALILLRDYSKLSSKPGFFENLQSSAKLFASGHWFRNNHKAVSETLKKSYNSPQDLLEALRNNLIEQGNPINASGSLARRIDFIQQQANISVINFDDINREIQQNNSQKLEPKL
;
A
#
# COMPACT_ATOMS: atom_id res chain seq x y z
N MET A 1 0.85 14.23 -0.18
CA MET A 1 0.14 13.13 -0.89
C MET A 1 -0.99 12.71 0.03
N PRO A 2 -2.21 12.45 -0.45
CA PRO A 2 -3.31 12.15 0.44
C PRO A 2 -3.01 10.94 1.32
N ILE A 3 -3.37 11.04 2.61
CA ILE A 3 -3.26 9.93 3.56
C ILE A 3 -4.42 8.96 3.32
N LYS A 4 -4.07 7.72 2.98
CA LYS A 4 -5.03 6.66 2.68
C LYS A 4 -5.28 5.77 3.90
N ILE A 5 -6.54 5.68 4.31
CA ILE A 5 -7.01 4.86 5.42
C ILE A 5 -7.96 3.80 4.85
N VAL A 6 -7.68 2.53 5.12
CA VAL A 6 -8.46 1.41 4.61
C VAL A 6 -9.23 0.75 5.75
N PHE A 7 -10.55 0.64 5.62
CA PHE A 7 -11.41 -0.14 6.53
C PHE A 7 -11.75 -1.48 5.90
N PHE A 8 -11.53 -2.56 6.65
CA PHE A 8 -11.83 -3.93 6.20
C PHE A 8 -12.21 -4.84 7.38
N GLY A 9 -12.73 -6.01 7.08
CA GLY A 9 -13.24 -6.97 8.05
C GLY A 9 -14.47 -7.71 7.54
N PRO A 10 -15.03 -8.65 8.33
CA PRO A 10 -16.12 -9.51 7.90
C PRO A 10 -17.35 -8.77 7.38
N GLU A 11 -18.15 -9.44 6.56
CA GLU A 11 -19.43 -8.88 6.12
C GLU A 11 -20.33 -8.49 7.30
N ALA A 12 -21.10 -7.41 7.13
CA ALA A 12 -21.95 -6.82 8.16
C ALA A 12 -21.24 -6.46 9.49
N SER A 13 -19.91 -6.32 9.51
CA SER A 13 -19.17 -5.93 10.72
C SER A 13 -19.30 -4.45 11.10
N GLY A 14 -20.15 -3.66 10.45
CA GLY A 14 -20.35 -2.25 10.81
C GLY A 14 -19.36 -1.25 10.20
N LYS A 15 -18.61 -1.65 9.16
CA LYS A 15 -17.59 -0.79 8.51
C LYS A 15 -18.21 0.46 7.87
N SER A 16 -19.21 0.28 7.03
CA SER A 16 -19.85 1.36 6.27
C SER A 16 -20.58 2.34 7.19
N GLU A 17 -21.26 1.84 8.23
CA GLU A 17 -21.92 2.68 9.23
C GLU A 17 -20.90 3.51 10.02
N LEU A 18 -19.76 2.90 10.35
CA LEU A 18 -18.66 3.57 11.03
C LEU A 18 -18.03 4.66 10.16
N THR A 19 -17.70 4.37 8.90
CA THR A 19 -17.10 5.35 7.98
C THR A 19 -18.07 6.50 7.68
N LYS A 20 -19.37 6.22 7.49
CA LYS A 20 -20.43 7.24 7.38
C LYS A 20 -20.46 8.17 8.61
N LYS A 21 -20.34 7.62 9.83
CA LYS A 21 -20.29 8.41 11.08
C LYS A 21 -19.00 9.22 11.22
N LEU A 22 -17.87 8.70 10.73
CA LEU A 22 -16.62 9.46 10.66
C LEU A 22 -16.68 10.61 9.64
N GLN A 23 -17.52 10.53 8.62
CA GLN A 23 -17.72 11.66 7.71
C GLN A 23 -18.70 12.68 8.28
N LYS A 24 -19.85 12.19 8.73
CA LYS A 24 -20.99 12.99 9.16
C LYS A 24 -21.40 12.54 10.55
N PRO A 25 -20.76 13.09 11.62
CA PRO A 25 -21.09 12.73 13.00
C PRO A 25 -22.56 12.92 13.37
N GLU A 26 -23.25 13.86 12.70
CA GLU A 26 -24.67 14.14 12.90
C GLU A 26 -25.62 13.36 11.99
N SER A 27 -25.09 12.49 11.11
CA SER A 27 -25.96 11.62 10.30
C SER A 27 -26.79 10.71 11.22
N ARG A 28 -28.02 10.40 10.80
CA ARG A 28 -28.84 9.40 11.50
C ARG A 28 -28.24 8.01 11.27
N PHE A 29 -28.41 7.13 12.24
CA PHE A 29 -28.08 5.73 12.04
C PHE A 29 -29.15 5.09 11.15
N GLU A 30 -28.73 4.41 10.09
CA GLU A 30 -29.59 3.63 9.20
C GLU A 30 -29.53 2.18 9.66
N SER A 31 -30.67 1.58 10.00
CA SER A 31 -30.74 0.19 10.48
C SER A 31 -30.78 -0.84 9.37
N GLU A 32 -31.10 -0.42 8.14
CA GLU A 32 -31.13 -1.32 6.98
C GLU A 32 -29.71 -1.57 6.48
N TYR A 33 -29.28 -2.84 6.54
CA TYR A 33 -28.01 -3.24 5.97
C TYR A 33 -28.07 -3.16 4.45
N GLN A 34 -27.11 -2.43 3.88
CA GLN A 34 -26.85 -2.42 2.44
C GLN A 34 -25.44 -2.94 2.21
N GLU A 35 -25.33 -4.00 1.40
CA GLU A 35 -24.04 -4.57 1.03
C GLU A 35 -23.20 -3.54 0.27
N THR A 36 -21.97 -3.32 0.72
CA THR A 36 -21.00 -2.49 -0.02
C THR A 36 -20.61 -3.21 -1.31
N ILE A 37 -20.97 -2.64 -2.46
CA ILE A 37 -20.53 -3.14 -3.77
C ILE A 37 -19.20 -2.46 -4.11
N GLY A 38 -18.08 -3.11 -3.80
CA GLY A 38 -16.73 -2.61 -4.12
C GLY A 38 -16.12 -1.75 -3.00
N VAL A 39 -15.66 -0.54 -3.35
CA VAL A 39 -15.08 0.43 -2.40
C VAL A 39 -15.79 1.75 -2.46
N ASP A 40 -16.11 2.30 -1.29
CA ASP A 40 -16.59 3.66 -1.13
C ASP A 40 -15.46 4.61 -0.72
N PHE A 41 -15.46 5.81 -1.31
CA PHE A 41 -14.47 6.86 -1.11
C PHE A 41 -15.08 8.00 -0.31
N VAL A 42 -14.48 8.26 0.85
CA VAL A 42 -14.99 9.27 1.76
C VAL A 42 -13.87 10.27 2.09
N PRO A 43 -13.93 11.52 1.56
CA PRO A 43 -13.02 12.57 2.01
C PRO A 43 -13.42 12.99 3.43
N ILE A 44 -12.43 13.06 4.32
CA ILE A 44 -12.57 13.66 5.65
C ILE A 44 -11.77 14.96 5.68
N ASP A 45 -12.22 15.90 6.54
CA ASP A 45 -11.52 17.15 6.90
C ASP A 45 -9.99 17.01 6.93
N GLU A 46 -9.28 18.08 6.58
CA GLU A 46 -7.83 18.11 6.61
C GLU A 46 -7.30 17.91 8.03
N ILE A 47 -6.47 16.89 8.24
CA ILE A 47 -5.64 16.77 9.45
C ILE A 47 -4.28 17.37 9.12
N GLN A 48 -3.91 18.44 9.81
CA GLN A 48 -2.62 19.14 9.57
C GLN A 48 -2.41 19.54 8.10
N SER A 49 -3.48 19.99 7.41
CA SER A 49 -3.48 20.37 5.99
C SER A 49 -3.23 19.23 4.99
N GLU A 50 -3.26 17.98 5.44
CA GLU A 50 -3.20 16.81 4.56
C GLU A 50 -4.60 16.24 4.28
N LYS A 51 -4.84 15.93 3.00
CA LYS A 51 -6.11 15.33 2.55
C LYS A 51 -6.20 13.88 3.02
N ILE A 52 -7.27 13.53 3.73
CA ILE A 52 -7.53 12.14 4.15
C ILE A 52 -8.51 11.48 3.20
N GLN A 53 -8.19 10.24 2.86
CA GLN A 53 -9.01 9.37 2.03
C GLN A 53 -9.37 8.12 2.81
N ILE A 54 -10.66 7.96 3.13
CA ILE A 54 -11.17 6.70 3.67
C ILE A 54 -11.63 5.81 2.52
N TRP A 55 -11.19 4.55 2.58
CA TRP A 55 -11.55 3.47 1.68
C TRP A 55 -12.34 2.43 2.49
N ASP A 56 -13.65 2.35 2.29
CA ASP A 56 -14.49 1.30 2.88
C ASP A 56 -14.50 0.08 1.97
N ILE A 57 -13.91 -1.04 2.39
CA ILE A 57 -13.82 -2.27 1.58
C ILE A 57 -14.96 -3.23 1.94
N ALA A 58 -15.64 -3.72 0.91
CA ALA A 58 -16.63 -4.79 1.05
C ALA A 58 -16.07 -6.01 1.81
N GLY A 59 -16.82 -6.44 2.84
CA GLY A 59 -16.46 -7.59 3.67
C GLY A 59 -16.81 -8.95 3.05
N ALA A 60 -17.71 -8.96 2.06
CA ALA A 60 -18.22 -10.20 1.46
C ALA A 60 -17.12 -11.00 0.76
N GLU A 61 -17.19 -12.33 0.87
CA GLU A 61 -16.13 -13.21 0.38
C GLU A 61 -15.92 -13.12 -1.13
N ARG A 62 -17.01 -12.92 -1.89
CA ARG A 62 -16.96 -12.74 -3.35
C ARG A 62 -16.11 -11.55 -3.82
N PHE A 63 -15.77 -10.62 -2.92
CA PHE A 63 -14.90 -9.47 -3.21
C PHE A 63 -13.47 -9.65 -2.69
N GLN A 64 -13.12 -10.80 -2.10
CA GLN A 64 -11.77 -11.07 -1.55
C GLN A 64 -10.66 -10.88 -2.59
N LEU A 65 -10.89 -11.28 -3.85
CA LEU A 65 -9.91 -11.14 -4.93
C LEU A 65 -9.54 -9.68 -5.26
N LEU A 66 -10.40 -8.72 -4.89
CA LEU A 66 -10.15 -7.30 -5.11
C LEU A 66 -9.37 -6.64 -3.95
N ARG A 67 -9.33 -7.28 -2.76
CA ARG A 67 -8.64 -6.75 -1.57
C ARG A 67 -7.19 -6.31 -1.85
N PRO A 68 -6.33 -7.07 -2.56
CA PRO A 68 -4.95 -6.64 -2.80
C PRO A 68 -4.81 -5.27 -3.47
N VAL A 69 -5.74 -4.91 -4.34
CA VAL A 69 -5.73 -3.62 -5.06
C VAL A 69 -6.04 -2.47 -4.11
N TYR A 70 -6.96 -2.68 -3.17
CA TYR A 70 -7.44 -1.65 -2.26
C TYR A 70 -6.47 -1.34 -1.11
N PHE A 71 -5.69 -2.32 -0.66
CA PHE A 71 -4.70 -2.13 0.42
C PHE A 71 -3.46 -1.39 -0.06
N ARG A 72 -3.16 -1.44 -1.36
CA ARG A 72 -1.93 -0.84 -1.87
C ARG A 72 -1.89 0.67 -1.62
N GLY A 73 -0.77 1.12 -1.06
CA GLY A 73 -0.56 2.52 -0.69
C GLY A 73 -1.35 2.98 0.53
N ALA A 74 -1.96 2.07 1.30
CA ALA A 74 -2.56 2.41 2.58
C ALA A 74 -1.49 2.89 3.57
N ASN A 75 -1.78 3.99 4.23
CA ASN A 75 -0.99 4.54 5.34
C ASN A 75 -1.47 3.95 6.67
N ILE A 76 -2.78 3.74 6.78
CA ILE A 76 -3.45 3.17 7.96
C ILE A 76 -4.42 2.08 7.47
N VAL A 77 -4.44 0.97 8.19
CA VAL A 77 -5.33 -0.16 7.96
C VAL A 77 -6.14 -0.39 9.24
N CYS A 78 -7.46 -0.38 9.10
CA CYS A 78 -8.44 -0.49 10.18
C CYS A 78 -9.21 -1.81 10.03
N TYR A 79 -9.03 -2.75 10.95
CA TYR A 79 -9.77 -4.01 10.96
C TYR A 79 -10.98 -3.94 11.89
N CYS A 80 -12.19 -4.07 11.36
CA CYS A 80 -13.44 -4.00 12.12
C CYS A 80 -13.92 -5.38 12.58
N VAL A 81 -14.11 -5.53 13.89
CA VAL A 81 -14.60 -6.72 14.58
C VAL A 81 -15.98 -6.46 15.15
N ASP A 82 -16.98 -7.25 14.74
CA ASP A 82 -18.33 -7.16 15.30
C ASP A 82 -18.37 -7.74 16.73
N LEU A 83 -18.44 -6.87 17.74
CA LEU A 83 -18.43 -7.29 19.15
C LEU A 83 -19.75 -7.93 19.60
N SER A 84 -20.83 -7.79 18.82
CA SER A 84 -22.12 -8.45 19.11
C SER A 84 -22.08 -9.96 18.83
N LYS A 85 -21.03 -10.44 18.17
CA LYS A 85 -20.85 -11.85 17.79
C LYS A 85 -19.66 -12.49 18.51
N GLY A 86 -19.56 -13.81 18.39
CA GLY A 86 -18.37 -14.54 18.84
C GLY A 86 -17.14 -14.15 18.02
N ILE A 87 -15.98 -14.10 18.68
CA ILE A 87 -14.70 -13.76 18.06
C ILE A 87 -14.09 -15.01 17.42
N ASN A 88 -13.84 -14.96 16.11
CA ASN A 88 -13.10 -16.01 15.39
C ASN A 88 -11.63 -15.59 15.25
N GLN A 89 -10.81 -15.94 16.25
CA GLN A 89 -9.40 -15.57 16.32
C GLN A 89 -8.61 -15.92 15.04
N LYS A 90 -8.74 -17.16 14.56
CA LYS A 90 -7.99 -17.65 13.38
C LYS A 90 -8.34 -16.88 12.11
N GLN A 91 -9.62 -16.58 11.91
CA GLN A 91 -10.07 -15.82 10.74
C GLN A 91 -9.50 -14.39 10.78
N ILE A 92 -9.54 -13.75 11.96
CA ILE A 92 -9.06 -12.39 12.17
C ILE A 92 -7.56 -12.29 11.91
N GLU A 93 -6.76 -13.22 12.47
CA GLU A 93 -5.32 -13.30 12.21
C GLU A 93 -5.02 -13.46 10.71
N ASN A 94 -5.72 -14.37 10.03
CA ASN A 94 -5.53 -14.60 8.61
C ASN A 94 -5.89 -13.36 7.77
N ASP A 95 -7.04 -12.73 8.04
CA ASP A 95 -7.45 -11.51 7.34
C ASP A 95 -6.43 -10.38 7.51
N ILE A 96 -5.96 -10.15 8.74
CA ILE A 96 -4.96 -9.12 9.04
C ILE A 96 -3.65 -9.42 8.32
N LYS A 97 -3.17 -10.66 8.38
CA LYS A 97 -1.94 -11.08 7.70
C LYS A 97 -2.02 -10.88 6.20
N GLN A 98 -3.14 -11.26 5.57
CA GLN A 98 -3.36 -11.05 4.14
C GLN A 98 -3.44 -9.56 3.77
N GLY A 99 -4.14 -8.76 4.57
CA GLY A 99 -4.24 -7.31 4.37
C GLY A 99 -2.87 -6.62 4.46
N LEU A 100 -2.11 -6.88 5.52
CA LEU A 100 -0.79 -6.29 5.75
C LEU A 100 0.28 -6.80 4.76
N ALA A 101 0.14 -8.00 4.21
CA ALA A 101 1.01 -8.45 3.11
C ALA A 101 0.96 -7.51 1.89
N HIS A 102 -0.16 -6.79 1.70
CA HIS A 102 -0.31 -5.79 0.64
C HIS A 102 -0.04 -4.35 1.08
N ALA A 103 0.12 -4.12 2.39
CA ALA A 103 0.40 -2.83 3.00
C ALA A 103 1.33 -2.97 4.23
N PRO A 104 2.60 -3.42 4.05
CA PRO A 104 3.47 -3.81 5.16
C PRO A 104 3.88 -2.64 6.07
N GLU A 105 3.91 -1.42 5.53
CA GLU A 105 4.26 -0.19 6.26
C GLU A 105 3.04 0.50 6.89
N ALA A 106 1.82 -0.04 6.71
CA ALA A 106 0.62 0.59 7.22
C ALA A 106 0.48 0.38 8.72
N LYS A 107 0.05 1.42 9.44
CA LYS A 107 -0.29 1.31 10.86
C LYS A 107 -1.61 0.57 11.02
N LEU A 108 -1.65 -0.43 11.89
CA LEU A 108 -2.84 -1.25 12.14
C LEU A 108 -3.65 -0.70 13.33
N ILE A 109 -4.95 -0.55 13.13
CA ILE A 109 -5.92 -0.25 14.19
C ILE A 109 -6.99 -1.35 14.19
N ILE A 110 -7.21 -1.99 15.33
CA ILE A 110 -8.32 -2.94 15.52
C ILE A 110 -9.49 -2.19 16.12
N ILE A 111 -10.63 -2.26 15.46
CA ILE A 111 -11.83 -1.53 15.83
C ILE A 111 -12.92 -2.54 16.21
N GLY A 112 -13.28 -2.58 17.49
CA GLY A 112 -14.49 -3.26 17.93
C GLY A 112 -15.71 -2.43 17.56
N THR A 113 -16.62 -2.94 16.76
CA THR A 113 -17.86 -2.27 16.36
C THR A 113 -19.06 -2.85 17.11
N LYS A 114 -20.20 -2.17 17.03
CA LYS A 114 -21.47 -2.59 17.65
C LYS A 114 -21.35 -2.84 19.16
N ALA A 115 -20.53 -2.03 19.84
CA ALA A 115 -20.34 -2.10 21.28
C ALA A 115 -21.65 -1.96 22.07
N ASP A 116 -22.61 -1.21 21.55
CA ASP A 116 -23.95 -1.05 22.11
C ASP A 116 -24.70 -2.38 22.21
N LEU A 117 -24.56 -3.26 21.21
CA LEU A 117 -25.19 -4.58 21.21
C LEU A 117 -24.46 -5.55 22.15
N CYS A 118 -23.12 -5.48 22.20
CA CYS A 118 -22.31 -6.26 23.13
C CYS A 118 -22.62 -5.93 24.59
N MET A 119 -22.78 -4.64 24.92
CA MET A 119 -23.22 -4.23 26.26
C MET A 119 -24.61 -4.75 26.61
N ARG A 120 -25.54 -4.76 25.64
CA ARG A 120 -26.90 -5.30 25.84
C ARG A 120 -26.93 -6.81 26.08
N SER A 121 -25.95 -7.57 25.55
CA SER A 121 -25.82 -9.00 25.84
C SER A 121 -25.17 -9.29 27.20
N GLY A 122 -24.78 -8.26 27.97
CA GLY A 122 -24.16 -8.39 29.28
C GLY A 122 -22.64 -8.62 29.24
N GLU A 123 -22.02 -8.54 28.06
CA GLU A 123 -20.57 -8.65 27.90
C GLU A 123 -19.92 -7.26 27.94
N ASN A 124 -18.68 -7.18 28.45
CA ASN A 124 -17.89 -5.95 28.38
C ASN A 124 -17.19 -5.88 27.00
N PRO A 125 -17.48 -4.87 26.16
CA PRO A 125 -16.88 -4.72 24.84
C PRO A 125 -15.35 -4.60 24.85
N GLU A 126 -14.78 -3.92 25.87
CA GLU A 126 -13.33 -3.72 26.00
C GLU A 126 -12.64 -5.05 26.30
N ASP A 127 -13.15 -5.81 27.27
CA ASP A 127 -12.60 -7.11 27.64
C ASP A 127 -12.69 -8.09 26.46
N LYS A 128 -13.82 -8.07 25.73
CA LYS A 128 -14.04 -8.88 24.53
C LYS A 128 -13.04 -8.51 23.43
N LEU A 129 -12.84 -7.21 23.15
CA LEU A 129 -11.85 -6.79 22.16
C LEU A 129 -10.43 -7.13 22.61
N ASN A 130 -10.11 -6.98 23.89
CA ASN A 130 -8.79 -7.27 24.47
C ASN A 130 -8.47 -8.77 24.50
N SER A 131 -9.48 -9.64 24.47
CA SER A 131 -9.29 -11.10 24.37
C SER A 131 -8.60 -11.56 23.07
N LEU A 132 -8.62 -10.74 22.00
CA LEU A 132 -7.92 -11.04 20.75
C LEU A 132 -6.40 -11.11 20.99
N GLN A 133 -5.76 -12.17 20.52
CA GLN A 133 -4.31 -12.36 20.67
C GLN A 133 -3.59 -12.04 19.35
N LEU A 134 -3.00 -10.85 19.23
CA LEU A 134 -2.35 -10.39 17.98
C LEU A 134 -0.91 -9.95 18.26
N ASN A 135 -0.12 -10.83 18.89
CA ASN A 135 1.19 -10.49 19.44
C ASN A 135 2.25 -10.19 18.37
N ASP A 136 2.07 -10.71 17.15
CA ASP A 136 3.06 -10.62 16.08
C ASP A 136 2.98 -9.31 15.27
N VAL A 137 1.97 -8.48 15.51
CA VAL A 137 1.70 -7.28 14.72
C VAL A 137 1.45 -6.10 15.65
N PRO A 138 2.27 -5.04 15.63
CA PRO A 138 1.98 -3.82 16.40
C PRO A 138 0.65 -3.20 15.98
N HIS A 139 -0.24 -2.94 16.93
CA HIS A 139 -1.56 -2.39 16.65
C HIS A 139 -2.11 -1.59 17.84
N GLU A 140 -2.98 -0.64 17.53
CA GLU A 140 -3.82 0.06 18.51
C GLU A 140 -5.22 -0.59 18.53
N ARG A 141 -5.94 -0.48 19.64
CA ARG A 141 -7.31 -1.02 19.78
C ARG A 141 -8.28 0.07 20.20
N ILE A 142 -9.52 -0.04 19.71
CA ILE A 142 -10.59 0.82 20.19
C ILE A 142 -11.97 0.18 20.04
N VAL A 143 -12.79 0.35 21.06
CA VAL A 143 -14.22 0.00 21.05
C VAL A 143 -15.04 1.17 20.52
N THR A 144 -15.96 0.86 19.61
CA THR A 144 -16.81 1.84 18.93
C THR A 144 -18.25 1.34 18.75
N SER A 145 -19.18 2.28 18.63
CA SER A 145 -20.51 2.02 18.12
C SER A 145 -20.98 3.18 17.25
N ALA A 146 -21.45 2.85 16.04
CA ALA A 146 -22.04 3.81 15.12
C ALA A 146 -23.46 4.25 15.55
N PHE A 147 -24.12 3.44 16.39
CA PHE A 147 -25.48 3.69 16.85
C PHE A 147 -25.53 4.80 17.92
N ASP A 148 -24.78 4.63 19.01
CA ASP A 148 -24.74 5.56 20.15
C ASP A 148 -23.51 6.51 20.14
N LYS A 149 -22.70 6.44 19.09
CA LYS A 149 -21.47 7.22 18.89
C LYS A 149 -20.35 6.93 19.91
N THR A 150 -20.42 5.81 20.65
CA THR A 150 -19.34 5.36 21.54
C THR A 150 -18.02 5.28 20.77
N GLY A 151 -16.95 5.85 21.32
CA GLY A 151 -15.62 5.85 20.70
C GLY A 151 -15.44 6.79 19.50
N LEU A 152 -16.47 7.56 19.10
CA LEU A 152 -16.44 8.39 17.87
C LEU A 152 -16.37 9.91 18.12
N VAL A 153 -16.17 10.34 19.37
CA VAL A 153 -16.16 11.77 19.72
C VAL A 153 -14.92 12.47 19.15
N LYS A 154 -15.08 13.60 18.45
CA LYS A 154 -13.97 14.37 17.85
C LYS A 154 -13.05 15.03 18.89
N ASN A 155 -13.51 15.24 20.12
CA ASN A 155 -12.71 15.88 21.18
C ASN A 155 -11.57 14.97 21.64
N THR A 156 -10.34 15.42 21.41
CA THR A 156 -9.10 14.77 21.83
C THR A 156 -8.89 14.72 23.35
N GLU A 157 -9.71 15.43 24.15
CA GLU A 157 -9.45 15.64 25.58
C GLU A 157 -10.67 15.47 26.49
N SER A 158 -11.64 14.63 26.12
CA SER A 158 -12.67 14.20 27.07
C SER A 158 -12.16 13.05 27.93
N LYS A 159 -11.49 13.35 29.05
CA LYS A 159 -11.19 12.41 30.16
C LYS A 159 -10.50 11.08 29.75
N GLY A 160 -9.31 11.16 29.13
CA GLY A 160 -8.39 10.02 29.05
C GLY A 160 -8.85 8.81 28.22
N LYS A 161 -9.99 8.87 27.53
CA LYS A 161 -10.44 7.82 26.59
C LYS A 161 -10.16 8.28 25.16
N THR A 162 -9.23 7.61 24.50
CA THR A 162 -8.88 7.91 23.11
C THR A 162 -10.03 7.53 22.19
N SER A 163 -10.50 8.49 21.38
CA SER A 163 -11.51 8.23 20.34
C SER A 163 -10.87 7.73 19.05
N LEU A 164 -11.68 7.19 18.13
CA LEU A 164 -11.21 6.71 16.84
C LEU A 164 -10.60 7.86 16.02
N TYR A 165 -11.21 9.04 16.09
CA TYR A 165 -10.62 10.27 15.55
C TYR A 165 -9.26 10.57 16.17
N GLY A 166 -9.14 10.46 17.51
CA GLY A 166 -7.88 10.68 18.21
C GLY A 166 -6.79 9.69 17.79
N LEU A 167 -7.11 8.41 17.66
CA LEU A 167 -6.17 7.38 17.20
C LEU A 167 -5.73 7.61 15.75
N ILE A 168 -6.68 7.90 14.85
CA ILE A 168 -6.37 8.23 13.46
C ILE A 168 -5.48 9.48 13.42
N HIS A 169 -5.86 10.55 14.12
CA HIS A 169 -5.07 11.78 14.17
C HIS A 169 -3.65 11.55 14.71
N LYS A 170 -3.50 10.76 15.78
CA LYS A 170 -2.20 10.34 16.33
C LYS A 170 -1.39 9.55 15.29
N ALA A 171 -2.02 8.59 14.61
CA ALA A 171 -1.36 7.79 13.59
C ALA A 171 -0.89 8.64 12.39
N VAL A 172 -1.75 9.55 11.90
CA VAL A 172 -1.42 10.50 10.83
C VAL A 172 -0.26 11.40 11.25
N LYS A 173 -0.33 12.02 12.43
CA LYS A 173 0.75 12.85 12.96
C LYS A 173 2.08 12.09 13.01
N ASN A 174 2.07 10.86 13.53
CA ASN A 174 3.27 10.03 13.58
C ASN A 174 3.81 9.72 12.17
N ILE A 175 2.95 9.45 11.18
CA ILE A 175 3.36 9.20 9.79
C ILE A 175 3.99 10.45 9.16
N LEU A 176 3.43 11.63 9.44
CA LEU A 176 3.97 12.90 8.96
C LEU A 176 5.30 13.24 9.65
N GLU A 177 5.42 12.99 10.95
CA GLU A 177 6.68 13.16 11.69
C GLU A 177 7.76 12.18 11.20
N GLU A 178 7.44 10.91 10.96
CA GLU A 178 8.36 9.93 10.39
C GLU A 178 8.83 10.36 8.99
N SER A 179 7.92 10.91 8.18
CA SER A 179 8.23 11.45 6.85
C SER A 179 9.11 12.69 6.94
N ASN A 180 8.81 13.60 7.87
CA ASN A 180 9.59 14.82 8.09
C ASN A 180 10.96 14.52 8.69
N ARG A 181 11.09 13.59 9.63
CA ARG A 181 12.39 13.15 10.17
C ARG A 181 13.29 12.56 9.07
N ARG A 182 12.71 11.82 8.11
CA ARG A 182 13.44 11.36 6.91
C ARG A 182 13.90 12.52 6.02
N LEU A 183 13.24 13.67 6.07
CA LEU A 183 13.58 14.88 5.31
C LEU A 183 14.51 15.85 6.06
N THR A 184 14.42 15.93 7.39
CA THR A 184 15.14 16.91 8.24
C THR A 184 16.38 16.36 8.92
N GLN A 185 16.62 15.04 8.86
CA GLN A 185 17.96 14.54 9.18
C GLN A 185 18.94 15.15 8.17
N PRO A 186 19.97 15.91 8.62
CA PRO A 186 21.06 16.24 7.74
C PRO A 186 21.61 14.92 7.23
N ARG A 187 21.65 14.74 5.89
CA ARG A 187 22.44 13.62 5.35
C ARG A 187 23.81 13.77 6.01
N PRO A 188 24.28 12.78 6.78
CA PRO A 188 25.57 12.91 7.43
C PRO A 188 26.56 13.38 6.36
N HIS A 189 27.23 14.50 6.60
CA HIS A 189 28.31 15.02 5.73
C HIS A 189 29.59 14.20 5.91
N GLY A 190 29.44 12.92 6.20
CA GLY A 190 30.38 11.89 5.82
C GLY A 190 29.65 11.04 4.79
N ILE A 191 30.31 10.75 3.68
CA ILE A 191 29.89 9.74 2.73
C ILE A 191 29.66 8.43 3.51
N VAL A 192 28.45 8.20 3.98
CA VAL A 192 27.96 6.87 4.31
C VAL A 192 27.31 6.43 3.01
N GLN A 193 28.14 5.84 2.15
CA GLN A 193 27.64 4.96 1.10
C GLN A 193 26.64 4.02 1.77
N PRO A 194 25.43 3.81 1.23
CA PRO A 194 24.58 2.73 1.70
C PRO A 194 25.46 1.48 1.66
N SER A 195 25.65 0.84 2.83
CA SER A 195 26.27 -0.48 2.84
C SER A 195 25.44 -1.33 1.88
N SER A 196 26.08 -1.77 0.81
CA SER A 196 25.57 -2.83 -0.03
C SER A 196 25.10 -3.97 0.87
N GLN A 197 23.98 -4.60 0.50
CA GLN A 197 23.46 -5.87 1.06
C GLN A 197 22.29 -5.80 2.06
N ASP A 198 21.16 -5.18 1.69
CA ASP A 198 19.86 -5.77 2.06
C ASP A 198 18.83 -5.51 0.95
N PHE A 199 18.85 -6.38 -0.05
CA PHE A 199 17.76 -6.46 -1.03
C PHE A 199 16.62 -7.30 -0.45
N PRO A 200 15.35 -7.04 -0.85
CA PRO A 200 14.26 -7.91 -0.46
C PRO A 200 14.56 -9.38 -0.79
N SER A 201 14.25 -10.29 0.13
CA SER A 201 14.47 -11.74 -0.06
C SER A 201 13.77 -12.30 -1.31
N SER A 202 12.72 -11.63 -1.78
CA SER A 202 12.06 -11.92 -3.04
C SER A 202 12.95 -11.74 -4.27
N TYR A 203 13.93 -10.83 -4.26
CA TYR A 203 14.84 -10.62 -5.40
C TYR A 203 15.79 -11.79 -5.54
N THR A 204 16.39 -12.24 -4.44
CA THR A 204 17.21 -13.45 -4.41
C THR A 204 16.43 -14.67 -4.88
N ARG A 205 15.17 -14.82 -4.43
CA ARG A 205 14.29 -15.92 -4.87
C ARG A 205 13.94 -15.86 -6.36
N MET A 206 13.73 -14.67 -6.93
CA MET A 206 13.48 -14.50 -8.37
C MET A 206 14.74 -14.71 -9.20
N TRP A 207 15.89 -14.26 -8.68
CA TRP A 207 17.19 -14.45 -9.32
C TRP A 207 17.54 -15.93 -9.45
N SER A 208 17.33 -16.71 -8.37
CA SER A 208 17.57 -18.15 -8.39
C SER A 208 16.66 -18.93 -9.33
N GLN A 209 15.53 -18.36 -9.79
CA GLN A 209 14.65 -19.00 -10.77
C GLN A 209 15.21 -18.95 -12.19
N GLY A 210 16.13 -18.02 -12.48
CA GLY A 210 16.90 -17.99 -13.74
C GLY A 210 18.10 -18.95 -13.70
N SER A 211 17.92 -20.13 -13.10
CA SER A 211 18.94 -21.02 -12.49
C SER A 211 20.17 -21.44 -13.31
N SER A 212 20.30 -20.99 -14.56
CA SER A 212 21.44 -21.26 -15.44
C SER A 212 21.95 -20.06 -16.25
N ASN A 213 21.28 -18.90 -16.23
CA ASN A 213 21.66 -17.73 -17.04
C ASN A 213 21.31 -16.41 -16.32
N THR A 214 22.32 -15.56 -16.12
CA THR A 214 22.18 -14.24 -15.47
C THR A 214 21.26 -13.31 -16.24
N LEU A 215 21.17 -13.45 -17.57
CA LEU A 215 20.25 -12.69 -18.41
C LEU A 215 18.80 -13.07 -18.13
N ASP A 216 18.50 -14.35 -18.01
CA ASP A 216 17.13 -14.82 -17.72
C ASP A 216 16.67 -14.35 -16.33
N ALA A 217 17.58 -14.38 -15.35
CA ALA A 217 17.33 -13.84 -14.01
C ALA A 217 17.05 -12.32 -14.03
N ALA A 218 17.82 -11.55 -14.81
CA ALA A 218 17.60 -10.12 -14.99
C ALA A 218 16.26 -9.82 -15.69
N LEU A 219 15.90 -10.59 -16.72
CA LEU A 219 14.62 -10.48 -17.42
C LEU A 219 13.43 -10.79 -16.51
N ILE A 220 13.54 -11.79 -15.61
CA ILE A 220 12.50 -12.10 -14.62
C ILE A 220 12.24 -10.90 -13.71
N LEU A 221 13.29 -10.27 -13.19
CA LEU A 221 13.15 -9.10 -12.30
C LEU A 221 12.54 -7.88 -13.01
N LEU A 222 12.95 -7.61 -14.25
CA LEU A 222 12.36 -6.52 -15.04
C LEU A 222 10.92 -6.82 -15.48
N ARG A 223 10.59 -8.10 -15.77
CA ARG A 223 9.23 -8.56 -16.05
C ARG A 223 8.31 -8.43 -14.85
N ASP A 224 8.80 -8.69 -13.65
CA ASP A 224 8.07 -8.42 -12.41
C ASP A 224 7.76 -6.91 -12.24
N TYR A 225 8.70 -6.04 -12.62
CA TYR A 225 8.45 -4.60 -12.66
C TYR A 225 7.41 -4.19 -13.70
N SER A 226 7.34 -4.85 -14.87
CA SER A 226 6.35 -4.53 -15.90
C SER A 226 5.03 -5.30 -15.76
N LYS A 227 4.98 -6.29 -14.86
CA LYS A 227 3.92 -7.32 -14.73
C LYS A 227 3.69 -8.13 -16.01
N LEU A 228 4.69 -8.25 -16.89
CA LEU A 228 4.65 -9.07 -18.09
C LEU A 228 5.10 -10.50 -17.74
N SER A 229 4.23 -11.31 -17.14
CA SER A 229 4.56 -12.72 -16.85
C SER A 229 4.53 -13.56 -18.14
N SER A 230 5.66 -14.20 -18.47
CA SER A 230 5.75 -15.28 -19.46
C SER A 230 6.04 -16.60 -18.73
N LYS A 231 4.99 -17.23 -18.17
CA LYS A 231 4.83 -18.68 -17.99
C LYS A 231 3.40 -19.00 -17.49
N PRO A 232 2.77 -20.08 -17.96
CA PRO A 232 1.41 -20.48 -17.57
C PRO A 232 1.40 -21.05 -16.15
N GLY A 233 0.29 -20.91 -15.43
CA GLY A 233 0.09 -21.53 -14.11
C GLY A 233 -0.13 -20.57 -12.93
N PHE A 234 0.14 -19.26 -13.02
CA PHE A 234 -0.21 -18.32 -11.92
C PHE A 234 -1.51 -17.53 -12.16
N PHE A 235 -1.98 -17.47 -13.40
CA PHE A 235 -3.22 -16.75 -13.79
C PHE A 235 -4.24 -17.62 -14.58
N GLU A 236 -4.01 -18.93 -14.73
CA GLU A 236 -4.83 -19.79 -15.62
C GLU A 236 -6.26 -20.07 -15.15
N ASN A 237 -6.63 -19.71 -13.92
CA ASN A 237 -8.03 -19.79 -13.47
C ASN A 237 -8.82 -18.48 -13.66
N LEU A 238 -8.29 -17.49 -14.38
CA LEU A 238 -9.03 -16.30 -14.79
C LEU A 238 -9.42 -16.41 -16.27
N GLN A 239 -10.43 -17.24 -16.55
CA GLN A 239 -11.12 -17.19 -17.83
C GLN A 239 -11.90 -15.87 -17.95
N SER A 240 -11.37 -15.03 -18.85
CA SER A 240 -12.05 -14.08 -19.75
C SER A 240 -12.93 -12.95 -19.19
N SER A 241 -12.64 -11.75 -19.71
CA SER A 241 -13.44 -10.52 -19.74
C SER A 241 -13.45 -9.57 -18.52
N ALA A 242 -12.30 -9.36 -17.86
CA ALA A 242 -12.10 -8.14 -17.04
C ALA A 242 -10.64 -7.63 -17.01
N LYS A 243 -9.87 -7.86 -18.07
CA LYS A 243 -8.81 -6.89 -18.41
C LYS A 243 -9.53 -5.63 -18.88
N LEU A 244 -9.82 -4.68 -17.99
CA LEU A 244 -10.02 -3.25 -18.28
C LEU A 244 -10.54 -2.56 -16.98
N PHE A 245 -9.73 -1.64 -16.42
CA PHE A 245 -10.09 -0.55 -15.48
C PHE A 245 -9.79 -0.55 -13.96
N ALA A 246 -9.37 -1.63 -13.27
CA ALA A 246 -9.26 -1.55 -11.79
C ALA A 246 -7.86 -1.84 -11.22
N SER A 247 -6.87 -0.99 -11.49
CA SER A 247 -5.69 -0.88 -10.63
C SER A 247 -5.21 0.56 -10.59
N GLY A 248 -5.53 1.28 -9.49
CA GLY A 248 -5.12 2.65 -9.20
C GLY A 248 -3.61 2.87 -8.99
N HIS A 249 -2.78 2.23 -9.82
CA HIS A 249 -1.39 2.54 -10.06
C HIS A 249 -1.13 2.51 -11.56
N TRP A 250 -1.61 3.52 -12.26
CA TRP A 250 -1.14 3.83 -13.61
C TRP A 250 -0.36 5.16 -13.60
N PHE A 251 0.69 5.22 -12.77
CA PHE A 251 1.82 6.16 -12.94
C PHE A 251 3.09 5.51 -12.35
N ARG A 252 3.53 4.39 -12.94
CA ARG A 252 4.95 4.02 -12.86
C ARG A 252 5.62 4.84 -13.95
N ASN A 253 6.31 5.92 -13.58
CA ASN A 253 6.88 6.90 -14.52
C ASN A 253 7.71 6.27 -15.64
N ASN A 254 8.22 5.03 -15.51
CA ASN A 254 9.11 4.38 -16.48
C ASN A 254 8.62 3.00 -16.98
N HIS A 255 7.32 2.70 -16.88
CA HIS A 255 6.78 1.40 -17.33
C HIS A 255 6.93 1.19 -18.85
N LYS A 256 6.69 2.23 -19.65
CA LYS A 256 6.79 2.18 -21.11
C LYS A 256 8.22 1.79 -21.55
N ALA A 257 9.24 2.44 -21.02
CA ALA A 257 10.64 2.11 -21.30
C ALA A 257 10.98 0.66 -20.98
N VAL A 258 10.57 0.15 -19.81
CA VAL A 258 10.82 -1.25 -19.43
C VAL A 258 10.05 -2.21 -20.35
N SER A 259 8.81 -1.91 -20.70
CA SER A 259 8.01 -2.73 -21.61
C SER A 259 8.62 -2.82 -23.00
N GLU A 260 9.05 -1.70 -23.59
CA GLU A 260 9.72 -1.67 -24.89
C GLU A 260 11.06 -2.42 -24.88
N THR A 261 11.80 -2.33 -23.78
CA THR A 261 13.02 -3.12 -23.56
C THR A 261 12.69 -4.61 -23.62
N LEU A 262 11.67 -5.05 -22.88
CA LEU A 262 11.32 -6.47 -22.76
C LEU A 262 10.75 -7.11 -24.05
N LYS A 263 10.43 -6.32 -25.08
CA LYS A 263 9.99 -6.84 -26.40
C LYS A 263 11.15 -7.33 -27.27
N LYS A 264 12.38 -6.91 -26.98
CA LYS A 264 13.57 -7.27 -27.74
C LYS A 264 14.28 -8.46 -27.10
N SER A 265 15.08 -9.15 -27.91
CA SER A 265 15.99 -10.19 -27.42
C SER A 265 17.38 -9.59 -27.20
N TYR A 266 18.10 -10.12 -26.22
CA TYR A 266 19.41 -9.63 -25.80
C TYR A 266 20.36 -10.82 -25.65
N ASN A 267 21.66 -10.57 -25.80
CA ASN A 267 22.68 -11.62 -25.66
C ASN A 267 23.32 -11.59 -24.27
N SER A 268 23.29 -10.45 -23.57
CA SER A 268 23.85 -10.28 -22.24
C SER A 268 23.01 -9.36 -21.34
N PRO A 269 23.17 -9.45 -19.99
CA PRO A 269 22.56 -8.49 -19.07
C PRO A 269 23.03 -7.04 -19.31
N GLN A 270 24.24 -6.86 -19.83
CA GLN A 270 24.76 -5.57 -20.21
C GLN A 270 23.96 -4.97 -21.37
N ASP A 271 23.76 -5.71 -22.47
CA ASP A 271 22.96 -5.25 -23.62
C ASP A 271 21.52 -4.89 -23.20
N LEU A 272 20.95 -5.68 -22.29
CA LEU A 272 19.62 -5.45 -21.72
C LEU A 272 19.55 -4.12 -20.96
N LEU A 273 20.53 -3.84 -20.09
CA LEU A 273 20.57 -2.59 -19.32
C LEU A 273 20.93 -1.38 -20.18
N GLU A 274 21.77 -1.53 -21.21
CA GLU A 274 22.07 -0.46 -22.18
C GLU A 274 20.83 -0.09 -22.99
N ALA A 275 20.07 -1.08 -23.46
CA ALA A 275 18.80 -0.83 -24.14
C ALA A 275 17.76 -0.20 -23.21
N LEU A 276 17.71 -0.64 -21.94
CA LEU A 276 16.84 -0.04 -20.94
C LEU A 276 17.23 1.43 -20.67
N ARG A 277 18.51 1.73 -20.53
CA ARG A 277 19.05 3.09 -20.37
C ARG A 277 18.57 3.99 -21.50
N ASN A 278 18.73 3.56 -22.75
CA ASN A 278 18.33 4.35 -23.91
C ASN A 278 16.81 4.58 -23.96
N ASN A 279 16.02 3.54 -23.70
CA ASN A 279 14.56 3.66 -23.65
C ASN A 279 14.09 4.60 -22.52
N LEU A 280 14.80 4.64 -21.37
CA LEU A 280 14.50 5.53 -20.25
C LEU A 280 14.79 7.00 -20.61
N ILE A 281 15.93 7.25 -21.27
CA ILE A 281 16.31 8.59 -21.74
C ILE A 281 15.33 9.09 -22.80
N GLU A 282 14.98 8.23 -23.77
CA GLU A 282 14.02 8.56 -24.83
C GLU A 282 12.63 8.87 -24.26
N GLN A 283 12.20 8.11 -23.24
CA GLN A 283 10.94 8.36 -22.56
C GLN A 283 10.93 9.72 -21.83
N GLY A 284 12.09 10.20 -21.37
CA GLY A 284 12.26 11.55 -20.82
C GLY A 284 11.66 11.77 -19.42
N ASN A 285 11.34 10.69 -18.71
CA ASN A 285 10.78 10.76 -17.35
C ASN A 285 11.87 10.57 -16.29
N PRO A 286 11.96 11.42 -15.26
CA PRO A 286 12.98 11.28 -14.23
C PRO A 286 12.83 9.97 -13.46
N ILE A 287 13.97 9.36 -13.15
CA ILE A 287 14.08 8.10 -12.42
C ILE A 287 14.31 8.41 -10.94
N ASN A 288 13.47 7.85 -10.07
CA ASN A 288 13.72 7.83 -8.64
C ASN A 288 14.79 6.77 -8.31
N ALA A 289 16.00 7.21 -7.94
CA ALA A 289 17.14 6.36 -7.59
C ALA A 289 16.90 5.45 -6.36
N SER A 290 15.92 5.78 -5.51
CA SER A 290 15.50 4.92 -4.39
C SER A 290 14.27 4.04 -4.71
N GLY A 291 13.75 4.17 -5.93
CA GLY A 291 12.51 3.55 -6.36
C GLY A 291 12.64 2.06 -6.69
N SER A 292 11.48 1.42 -6.89
CA SER A 292 11.37 -0.02 -7.20
C SER A 292 12.10 -0.44 -8.50
N LEU A 293 12.21 0.45 -9.49
CA LEU A 293 12.97 0.18 -10.71
C LEU A 293 14.48 0.25 -10.45
N ALA A 294 14.94 1.33 -9.79
CA ALA A 294 16.34 1.55 -9.47
C ALA A 294 16.92 0.40 -8.62
N ARG A 295 16.21 0.00 -7.56
CA ARG A 295 16.60 -1.16 -6.72
C ARG A 295 16.73 -2.48 -7.48
N ARG A 296 15.92 -2.71 -8.52
CA ARG A 296 16.04 -3.91 -9.37
C ARG A 296 17.24 -3.82 -10.30
N ILE A 297 17.46 -2.65 -10.89
CA ILE A 297 18.63 -2.39 -11.74
C ILE A 297 19.90 -2.56 -10.91
N ASP A 298 19.98 -1.98 -9.71
CA ASP A 298 21.13 -2.12 -8.81
C ASP A 298 21.38 -3.58 -8.42
N PHE A 299 20.31 -4.33 -8.11
CA PHE A 299 20.43 -5.75 -7.84
C PHE A 299 20.97 -6.53 -9.04
N ILE A 300 20.46 -6.27 -10.25
CA ILE A 300 20.95 -6.90 -11.48
C ILE A 300 22.43 -6.56 -11.72
N GLN A 301 22.79 -5.28 -11.58
CA GLN A 301 24.16 -4.78 -11.73
C GLN A 301 25.12 -5.46 -10.75
N GLN A 302 24.70 -5.61 -9.48
CA GLN A 302 25.50 -6.30 -8.46
C GLN A 302 25.64 -7.80 -8.74
N GLN A 303 24.57 -8.50 -9.11
CA GLN A 303 24.61 -9.94 -9.34
C GLN A 303 25.30 -10.32 -10.66
N ALA A 304 25.24 -9.47 -11.68
CA ALA A 304 25.93 -9.66 -12.95
C ALA A 304 27.34 -9.05 -12.98
N ASN A 305 27.76 -8.36 -11.91
CA ASN A 305 29.03 -7.64 -11.80
C ASN A 305 29.28 -6.65 -12.95
N ILE A 306 28.25 -5.83 -13.25
CA ILE A 306 28.27 -4.81 -14.31
C ILE A 306 27.85 -3.45 -13.76
N SER A 307 28.27 -2.36 -14.40
CA SER A 307 27.91 -0.99 -14.02
C SER A 307 27.56 -0.19 -15.28
N VAL A 308 26.28 -0.21 -15.66
CA VAL A 308 25.76 0.30 -16.94
C VAL A 308 24.88 1.53 -16.75
N ILE A 309 24.07 1.53 -15.69
CA ILE A 309 23.09 2.56 -15.36
C ILE A 309 23.55 3.29 -14.10
N ASN A 310 23.88 4.57 -14.29
CA ASN A 310 23.97 5.56 -13.22
C ASN A 310 22.73 6.46 -13.31
N PHE A 311 21.91 6.47 -12.26
CA PHE A 311 20.63 7.21 -12.27
C PHE A 311 20.81 8.73 -12.30
N ASP A 312 21.89 9.25 -11.71
CA ASP A 312 22.18 10.68 -11.73
C ASP A 312 22.58 11.13 -13.13
N ASP A 313 23.35 10.31 -13.85
CA ASP A 313 23.73 10.55 -15.24
C ASP A 313 22.50 10.54 -16.16
N ILE A 314 21.64 9.53 -16.03
CA ILE A 314 20.41 9.43 -16.82
C ILE A 314 19.48 10.62 -16.54
N ASN A 315 19.31 11.00 -15.27
CA ASN A 315 18.44 12.13 -14.93
C ASN A 315 18.98 13.46 -15.46
N ARG A 316 20.31 13.66 -15.45
CA ARG A 316 20.95 14.84 -16.06
C ARG A 316 20.72 14.87 -17.58
N GLU A 317 20.89 13.73 -18.25
CA GLU A 317 20.68 13.61 -19.70
C GLU A 317 19.21 13.85 -20.09
N ILE A 318 18.26 13.31 -19.32
CA ILE A 318 16.82 13.57 -19.50
C ILE A 318 16.48 15.06 -19.34
N GLN A 319 17.05 15.73 -18.34
CA GLN A 319 16.84 17.16 -18.13
C GLN A 319 17.38 17.98 -19.32
N GLN A 320 18.59 17.68 -19.79
CA GLN A 320 19.18 18.34 -20.97
C GLN A 320 18.33 18.15 -22.23
N ASN A 321 17.86 16.93 -22.51
CA ASN A 321 17.04 16.62 -23.67
C ASN A 321 15.65 17.30 -23.62
N ASN A 322 15.07 17.42 -22.42
CA ASN A 322 13.79 18.11 -22.24
C ASN A 322 13.95 19.63 -22.39
N SER A 323 15.06 20.22 -21.92
CA SER A 323 15.37 21.64 -22.12
C SER A 323 15.59 21.97 -23.60
N GLN A 324 16.26 21.11 -24.37
CA GLN A 324 16.47 21.32 -25.81
C GLN A 324 15.19 21.21 -26.65
N LYS A 325 14.18 20.45 -26.19
CA LYS A 325 12.85 20.37 -26.84
C LYS A 325 11.99 21.62 -26.64
N LEU A 326 12.32 22.45 -25.64
CA LEU A 326 11.58 23.66 -25.28
C LEU A 326 12.16 24.94 -25.93
N GLU A 327 13.31 24.85 -26.61
CA GLU A 327 13.80 25.97 -27.40
C GLU A 327 12.94 26.12 -28.67
N PRO A 328 12.39 27.31 -28.95
CA PRO A 328 11.64 27.54 -30.18
C PRO A 328 12.57 27.33 -31.37
N LYS A 329 12.16 26.51 -32.33
CA LYS A 329 12.77 26.51 -33.66
C LYS A 329 12.60 27.92 -34.24
N LEU A 330 13.71 28.66 -34.31
CA LEU A 330 13.83 29.94 -35.00
C LEU A 330 13.45 29.82 -36.48
#